data_AF-A0A932YX99-F1
#
_entry.id   AF-A0A932YX99-F1
#
_cell.length_a   1.000
_cell.length_b   1.000
_cell.length_c   1.000
_cell.angle_alpha   90.00
_cell.angle_beta   90.00
_cell.angle_gamma   90.00
#
_symmetry.space_group_name_H-M   'P 1'
#
loop_
_entity.id
_entity.type
_entity.pdbx_description
1 polymer ?
#
loop_
_entity_poly.entity_id
_entity_poly.type
_entity_poly.pdbx_seq_one_letter_code
_entity_poly.pdbx_strand_id
1 'polypeptide(L)'
;MLQKTSTLFLVTLTVVTPLVALAQPRDICGVAAIAFNVVQIFGTVVLLVAVAMLLYSGFLFITGGGNPEAIGKARNILIFSLVGLAIALLAINAAAIVGNLVGGQFLTRCPGVIQGQ
;
A
#
# COMPACT_ATOMS: atom_id res chain seq x y z
N MET A 1 9.64 -5.97 -24.68
CA MET A 1 10.27 -4.85 -23.95
C MET A 1 9.43 -3.56 -23.92
N LEU A 2 8.34 -3.42 -24.69
CA LEU A 2 7.51 -2.21 -24.74
C LEU A 2 6.50 -2.04 -23.57
N GLN A 3 6.19 -3.12 -22.83
CA GLN A 3 5.21 -3.08 -21.72
C GLN A 3 5.75 -2.38 -20.46
N LYS A 4 7.05 -2.52 -20.19
CA LYS A 4 7.69 -2.05 -18.94
C LYS A 4 7.75 -0.52 -18.85
N THR A 5 7.72 0.17 -19.99
CA THR A 5 7.75 1.64 -20.09
C THR A 5 6.36 2.26 -19.94
N SER A 6 5.31 1.56 -20.40
CA SER A 6 3.92 2.00 -20.26
C SER A 6 3.42 1.90 -18.81
N THR A 7 3.78 0.82 -18.11
CA THR A 7 3.47 0.69 -16.67
C THR A 7 4.26 1.68 -15.82
N LEU A 8 5.51 2.01 -16.19
CA LEU A 8 6.30 3.01 -15.47
C LEU A 8 5.65 4.40 -15.52
N PHE A 9 5.12 4.78 -16.69
CA PHE A 9 4.48 6.07 -16.91
C PHE A 9 3.13 6.20 -16.19
N LEU A 10 2.34 5.13 -16.18
CA LEU A 10 1.10 5.06 -15.39
C LEU A 10 1.37 5.05 -13.88
N VAL A 11 2.44 4.36 -13.42
CA VAL A 11 2.84 4.36 -12.01
C VAL A 11 3.28 5.75 -11.56
N THR A 12 4.03 6.49 -12.38
CA THR A 12 4.36 7.88 -12.04
C THR A 12 3.13 8.79 -12.05
N LEU A 13 2.17 8.53 -12.93
CA LEU A 13 0.95 9.34 -13.03
C LEU A 13 0.05 9.16 -11.80
N THR A 14 -0.11 7.94 -11.29
CA THR A 14 -0.91 7.67 -10.07
C THR A 14 -0.24 8.13 -8.78
N VAL A 15 1.09 8.32 -8.78
CA VAL A 15 1.83 8.93 -7.66
C VAL A 15 1.70 10.47 -7.67
N VAL A 16 1.48 11.08 -8.84
CA VAL A 16 1.37 12.55 -8.98
C VAL A 16 -0.07 13.05 -8.80
N THR A 17 -1.09 12.25 -9.10
CA THR A 17 -2.52 12.63 -8.91
C THR A 17 -2.90 13.09 -7.50
N PRO A 18 -2.38 12.54 -6.39
CA PRO A 18 -2.72 13.04 -5.05
C PRO A 18 -2.02 14.36 -4.71
N LEU A 19 -0.95 14.75 -5.42
CA LEU A 19 -0.32 16.06 -5.23
C LEU A 19 -1.29 17.21 -5.59
N VAL A 20 -2.19 16.96 -6.55
CA VAL A 20 -3.25 17.89 -6.95
C VAL A 20 -4.33 18.03 -5.86
N ALA A 21 -4.50 17.02 -5.01
CA ALA A 21 -5.45 17.04 -3.89
C ALA A 21 -4.95 17.87 -2.68
N LEU A 22 -3.66 18.21 -2.61
CA LEU A 22 -3.08 19.01 -1.51
C LEU A 22 -3.31 20.53 -1.66
N ALA A 23 -3.92 21.00 -2.76
CA ALA A 23 -4.00 22.43 -3.08
C ALA A 23 -5.08 23.23 -2.31
N GLN A 24 -5.89 22.61 -1.44
CA GLN A 24 -6.97 23.30 -0.72
C GLN A 24 -7.14 22.88 0.76
N PRO A 25 -6.19 23.12 1.69
CA PRO A 25 -6.48 22.91 3.10
C PRO A 25 -7.11 24.19 3.67
N ARG A 26 -8.44 24.19 3.84
CA ARG A 26 -9.17 25.22 4.60
C ARG A 26 -9.98 24.67 5.77
N ASP A 27 -10.17 23.35 5.83
CA ASP A 27 -11.04 22.66 6.79
C ASP A 27 -10.44 21.35 7.31
N ILE A 28 -10.98 20.83 8.42
CA ILE A 28 -10.57 19.56 9.07
C ILE A 28 -10.66 18.34 8.14
N CYS A 29 -11.49 18.44 7.10
CA CYS A 29 -11.60 17.48 6.00
C CYS A 29 -10.35 17.41 5.11
N GLY A 30 -9.64 18.53 4.95
CA GLY A 30 -8.38 18.56 4.21
C GLY A 30 -7.30 17.74 4.91
N VAL A 31 -7.22 17.79 6.25
CA VAL A 31 -6.26 16.99 7.03
C VAL A 31 -6.55 15.50 6.88
N ALA A 32 -7.82 15.09 6.89
CA ALA A 32 -8.22 13.72 6.64
C ALA A 32 -7.84 13.29 5.21
N ALA A 33 -8.20 14.07 4.18
CA ALA A 33 -7.85 13.75 2.80
C ALA A 33 -6.33 13.59 2.59
N ILE A 34 -5.50 14.42 3.24
CA ILE A 34 -4.04 14.29 3.21
C ILE A 34 -3.61 12.94 3.79
N ALA A 35 -4.13 12.55 4.95
CA ALA A 35 -3.79 11.28 5.59
C ALA A 35 -4.13 10.07 4.70
N PHE A 36 -5.30 10.07 4.06
CA PHE A 36 -5.70 8.96 3.17
C PHE A 36 -4.89 8.90 1.88
N ASN A 37 -4.58 10.05 1.27
CA ASN A 37 -3.71 10.11 0.09
C ASN A 37 -2.30 9.59 0.38
N VAL A 38 -1.75 9.94 1.54
CA VAL A 38 -0.46 9.43 2.01
C VAL A 38 -0.53 7.91 2.15
N VAL A 39 -1.54 7.37 2.85
CA VAL A 39 -1.73 5.92 3.00
C VAL A 39 -1.87 5.21 1.65
N GLN A 40 -2.58 5.79 0.68
CA GLN A 40 -2.75 5.18 -0.65
C GLN A 40 -1.43 5.11 -1.44
N ILE A 41 -0.61 6.17 -1.41
CA ILE A 41 0.73 6.19 -2.02
C ILE A 41 1.60 5.10 -1.40
N PHE A 42 1.67 5.09 -0.07
CA PHE A 42 2.50 4.13 0.65
C PHE A 42 2.01 2.70 0.42
N GLY A 43 0.68 2.49 0.46
CA GLY A 43 0.07 1.19 0.20
C GLY A 43 0.41 0.62 -1.18
N THR A 44 0.31 1.43 -2.23
CA THR A 44 0.60 1.00 -3.62
C THR A 44 2.07 0.63 -3.80
N VAL A 45 2.99 1.46 -3.29
CA VAL A 45 4.44 1.21 -3.39
C VAL A 45 4.83 -0.03 -2.59
N VAL A 46 4.33 -0.16 -1.36
CA VAL A 46 4.60 -1.30 -0.49
C VAL A 46 4.09 -2.59 -1.10
N LEU A 47 2.90 -2.60 -1.71
CA LEU A 47 2.32 -3.80 -2.31
C LEU A 47 3.17 -4.30 -3.49
N LEU A 48 3.69 -3.39 -4.33
CA LEU A 48 4.57 -3.75 -5.44
C LEU A 48 5.92 -4.30 -4.96
N VAL A 49 6.51 -3.68 -3.94
CA VAL A 49 7.77 -4.16 -3.33
C VAL A 49 7.57 -5.49 -2.61
N ALA A 50 6.44 -5.67 -1.92
CA ALA A 50 6.10 -6.89 -1.20
C ALA A 50 6.05 -8.09 -2.15
N VAL A 51 5.39 -7.95 -3.30
CA VAL A 51 5.34 -9.02 -4.32
C VAL A 51 6.74 -9.36 -4.85
N ALA A 52 7.60 -8.35 -5.09
CA ALA A 52 8.98 -8.60 -5.54
C ALA A 52 9.81 -9.36 -4.49
N MET A 53 9.69 -9.01 -3.21
CA MET A 53 10.34 -9.72 -2.10
C MET A 53 9.81 -11.15 -1.93
N LEU A 54 8.51 -11.35 -2.14
CA LEU A 54 7.86 -12.66 -2.11
C LEU A 54 8.46 -13.58 -3.19
N LEU A 55 8.61 -13.08 -4.42
CA LEU A 55 9.25 -13.85 -5.50
C LEU A 55 10.72 -14.15 -5.19
N TYR A 56 11.47 -13.16 -4.70
CA TYR A 56 12.88 -13.35 -4.33
C TYR A 56 13.06 -14.46 -3.27
N SER A 57 12.21 -14.47 -2.24
CA SER A 57 12.24 -15.49 -1.20
C SER A 57 11.89 -16.89 -1.74
N GLY A 58 10.94 -16.98 -2.67
CA GLY A 58 10.59 -18.23 -3.35
C GLY A 58 11.74 -18.79 -4.17
N PHE A 59 12.44 -17.95 -4.95
CA PHE A 59 13.61 -18.38 -5.69
C PHE A 59 14.73 -18.86 -4.77
N LEU A 60 15.00 -18.14 -3.67
CA LEU A 60 16.00 -18.51 -2.67
C LEU A 60 15.68 -19.85 -1.99
N PHE A 61 14.38 -20.17 -1.84
CA PHE A 61 13.93 -21.44 -1.25
C PHE A 61 14.20 -22.62 -2.17
N ILE A 62 13.97 -22.45 -3.48
CA ILE A 62 14.17 -23.51 -4.49
C ILE A 62 15.67 -23.71 -4.78
N THR A 63 16.43 -22.62 -4.94
CA THR A 63 17.86 -22.69 -5.25
C THR A 63 18.73 -23.01 -4.04
N GLY A 64 18.24 -22.75 -2.83
CA GLY A 64 18.96 -23.00 -1.58
C GLY A 64 18.90 -24.45 -1.07
N GLY A 65 18.36 -25.40 -1.85
CA GLY A 65 17.93 -26.76 -1.48
C GLY A 65 18.92 -27.73 -0.79
N GLY A 66 20.08 -27.26 -0.32
CA GLY A 66 21.00 -28.02 0.51
C GLY A 66 21.69 -27.21 1.62
N ASN A 67 21.51 -25.88 1.67
CA ASN A 67 22.11 -25.04 2.70
C ASN A 67 21.05 -24.63 3.75
N PRO A 68 21.12 -25.11 5.00
CA PRO A 68 20.17 -24.75 6.05
C PRO A 68 20.12 -23.24 6.32
N GLU A 69 21.23 -22.54 6.09
CA GLU A 69 21.34 -21.09 6.29
C GLU A 69 20.59 -20.30 5.21
N ALA A 70 20.60 -20.77 3.96
CA ALA A 70 19.84 -20.17 2.86
C ALA A 70 18.33 -20.38 3.05
N ILE A 71 17.92 -21.57 3.48
CA ILE A 71 16.52 -21.89 3.80
C ILE A 71 16.02 -21.06 4.98
N GLY A 72 16.84 -20.89 6.03
CA GLY A 72 16.52 -20.05 7.17
C GLY A 72 16.29 -18.58 6.79
N LYS A 73 17.17 -18.02 5.95
CA LYS A 73 16.99 -16.66 5.41
C LYS A 73 15.73 -16.55 4.54
N ALA A 74 15.49 -17.51 3.65
CA ALA A 74 14.31 -17.52 2.78
C ALA A 74 13.00 -17.53 3.59
N ARG A 75 12.92 -18.32 4.67
CA ARG A 75 11.75 -18.34 5.57
C ARG A 75 11.50 -17.00 6.24
N ASN A 76 12.54 -16.37 6.77
CA ASN A 76 12.41 -15.06 7.40
C ASN A 76 11.89 -14.02 6.40
N ILE A 77 12.47 -13.98 5.20
CA ILE A 77 12.02 -13.04 4.15
C ILE A 77 10.57 -13.33 3.76
N LEU A 78 10.17 -14.60 3.64
CA LEU A 78 8.78 -15.00 3.38
C LEU A 78 7.81 -14.46 4.44
N ILE A 79 8.14 -14.66 5.72
CA ILE A 79 7.31 -14.21 6.85
C ILE A 79 7.21 -12.68 6.84
N PHE A 80 8.33 -11.96 6.70
CA PHE A 80 8.31 -10.50 6.65
C PHE A 80 7.51 -9.97 5.45
N SER A 81 7.58 -10.63 4.30
CA SER A 81 6.81 -10.26 3.10
C SER A 81 5.30 -10.47 3.32
N LEU A 82 4.91 -11.59 3.94
CA LEU A 82 3.52 -11.89 4.28
C LEU A 82 2.95 -10.92 5.32
N VAL A 83 3.72 -10.62 6.37
CA VAL A 83 3.32 -9.68 7.42
C VAL A 83 3.18 -8.26 6.84
N GLY A 84 4.11 -7.82 6.00
CA GLY A 84 4.01 -6.52 5.32
C GLY A 84 2.76 -6.41 4.43
N LEU A 85 2.44 -7.48 3.69
CA LEU A 85 1.23 -7.54 2.86
C LEU A 85 -0.04 -7.51 3.72
N ALA A 86 -0.08 -8.26 4.82
CA ALA A 86 -1.21 -8.25 5.75
C ALA A 86 -1.43 -6.84 6.33
N ILE A 87 -0.37 -6.18 6.79
CA ILE A 87 -0.45 -4.81 7.33
C ILE A 87 -0.95 -3.83 6.27
N ALA A 88 -0.47 -3.92 5.02
CA ALA A 88 -0.91 -3.05 3.93
C ALA A 88 -2.42 -3.20 3.66
N LEU A 89 -2.93 -4.43 3.65
CA LEU A 89 -4.37 -4.69 3.49
C LEU A 89 -5.17 -4.20 4.70
N LEU A 90 -4.66 -4.40 5.92
CA LEU A 90 -5.32 -3.94 7.13
C LEU A 90 -5.37 -2.41 7.20
N ALA A 91 -4.32 -1.69 6.80
CA ALA A 91 -4.25 -0.24 6.87
C ALA A 91 -5.37 0.44 6.06
N ILE A 92 -5.69 -0.10 4.88
CA ILE A 92 -6.74 0.42 4.01
C ILE A 92 -8.13 0.18 4.62
N ASN A 93 -8.34 -1.02 5.18
CA ASN A 93 -9.65 -1.42 5.73
C ASN A 93 -9.89 -0.89 7.16
N ALA A 94 -8.84 -0.62 7.92
CA ALA A 94 -8.92 -0.14 9.30
C ALA A 94 -9.72 1.17 9.40
N ALA A 95 -9.54 2.08 8.44
CA ALA A 95 -10.28 3.33 8.41
C ALA A 95 -11.80 3.13 8.26
N ALA A 96 -12.23 2.15 7.45
CA ALA A 96 -13.64 1.81 7.30
C ALA A 96 -14.20 1.14 8.56
N ILE A 97 -13.42 0.26 9.20
CA ILE A 97 -13.84 -0.43 10.42
C ILE A 97 -14.02 0.57 11.57
N VAL A 98 -13.07 1.49 11.77
CA VAL A 98 -13.17 2.54 12.79
C VAL A 98 -14.33 3.49 12.48
N GLY A 99 -14.55 3.85 11.22
CA GLY A 99 -15.70 4.66 10.81
C GLY A 99 -17.05 4.01 11.14
N ASN A 100 -17.18 2.69 10.95
CA ASN A 100 -18.41 1.96 11.27
C ASN A 100 -18.62 1.75 12.78
N LEU A 101 -17.54 1.56 13.54
CA LEU A 101 -17.60 1.32 15.00
C LEU A 101 -17.85 2.61 15.81
N VAL A 102 -17.34 3.75 15.35
CA VAL A 102 -17.44 5.04 16.08
C VAL A 102 -18.71 5.83 15.69
N GLY A 103 -19.56 5.30 14.78
CA GLY A 103 -20.75 6.02 14.30
C GLY A 103 -20.38 7.17 13.36
N GLY A 104 -19.46 6.91 12.43
CA GLY A 104 -18.74 7.88 11.60
C GLY A 104 -19.60 8.69 10.62
N GLN A 105 -20.34 9.66 11.15
CA GLN A 105 -20.93 10.76 10.38
C GLN A 105 -19.88 11.82 9.99
N PHE A 106 -18.68 11.77 10.57
CA PHE A 106 -17.58 12.70 10.29
C PHE A 106 -16.96 12.46 8.90
N LEU A 107 -16.76 11.20 8.49
CA LEU A 107 -16.21 10.86 7.16
C LEU A 107 -17.21 11.18 6.03
N THR A 108 -18.52 11.09 6.29
CA THR A 108 -19.59 11.47 5.36
C THR A 108 -19.78 12.98 5.23
N ARG A 109 -19.29 13.77 6.20
CA ARG A 109 -19.30 15.24 6.14
C ARG A 109 -18.12 15.81 5.36
N CYS A 110 -17.16 14.97 4.99
CA CYS A 110 -15.99 15.31 4.20
C CYS A 110 -16.05 14.62 2.81
N PRO A 111 -16.59 15.30 1.78
CA PRO A 111 -16.59 14.76 0.42
C PRO A 111 -15.13 14.63 -0.07
N GLY A 112 -14.65 13.39 -0.20
CA GLY A 112 -13.32 13.09 -0.76
C GLY A 112 -12.50 12.02 -0.03
N VAL A 113 -12.95 11.52 1.14
CA VAL A 113 -12.16 10.57 1.95
C VAL A 113 -12.60 9.10 1.75
N ILE A 114 -13.91 8.88 1.55
CA ILE A 114 -14.50 7.54 1.30
C ILE A 114 -15.26 7.45 -0.02
N GLN A 115 -15.51 8.58 -0.68
CA GLN A 115 -15.94 8.64 -2.08
C GLN A 115 -14.67 8.81 -2.90
N GLY A 116 -13.92 7.71 -3.03
CA GLY A 116 -13.04 7.57 -4.17
C GLY A 116 -13.86 7.62 -5.45
N GLN A 117 -13.28 8.22 -6.49
CA GLN A 117 -13.44 7.66 -7.83
C GLN A 117 -13.24 6.15 -7.79
#